data_AF-A0A660WPP2-F1
#
_entry.id   AF-A0A660WPP2-F1
#
_cell.length_a   1.000
_cell.length_b   1.000
_cell.length_c   1.000
_cell.angle_alpha   90.00
_cell.angle_beta   90.00
_cell.angle_gamma   90.00
#
_symmetry.space_group_name_H-M   'P 1'
#
loop_
_entity.id
_entity.type
_entity.pdbx_description
1 polymer ?
#
loop_
_entity_poly.entity_id
_entity_poly.type
_entity_poly.pdbx_seq_one_letter_code
_entity_poly.pdbx_strand_id
1 'polypeptide(L)'
;MAKYCEICGKGPITGHSITRRGLAKKKGGVGKKTTGITKRRFFPNLQRKKVIIDGKVRRILVCTKCIKKGLFNLPKKIKKF
;
A
#
# COMPACT_ATOMS: atom_id res chain seq x y z
N MET A 1 -14.82 -4.52 3.58
CA MET A 1 -14.23 -4.32 2.22
C MET A 1 -12.81 -4.85 2.19
N ALA A 2 -12.53 -5.80 1.30
CA ALA A 2 -11.21 -6.39 1.17
C ALA A 2 -10.26 -5.33 0.54
N LYS A 3 -9.23 -4.89 1.28
CA LYS A 3 -8.21 -3.94 0.79
C LYS A 3 -7.21 -4.68 -0.11
N TYR A 4 -7.67 -5.10 -1.28
CA TYR A 4 -6.85 -5.76 -2.29
C TYR A 4 -6.79 -4.92 -3.57
N CYS A 5 -5.67 -5.07 -4.26
CA CYS A 5 -5.48 -4.56 -5.62
C CYS A 5 -6.16 -5.51 -6.61
N GLU A 6 -7.15 -5.04 -7.36
CA GLU A 6 -7.89 -5.89 -8.31
C GLU A 6 -7.05 -6.28 -9.54
N ILE A 7 -6.00 -5.51 -9.86
CA ILE A 7 -5.09 -5.79 -10.99
C ILE A 7 -3.99 -6.79 -10.62
N CYS A 8 -3.49 -6.70 -9.40
CA CYS A 8 -2.22 -7.32 -9.00
C CYS A 8 -2.33 -8.24 -7.78
N GLY A 9 -3.53 -8.37 -7.21
CA GLY A 9 -3.80 -9.22 -6.05
C GLY A 9 -3.16 -8.77 -4.72
N LYS A 10 -2.40 -7.65 -4.70
CA LYS A 10 -1.71 -7.19 -3.48
C LYS A 10 -2.71 -6.94 -2.36
N GLY A 11 -2.55 -7.70 -1.28
CA GLY A 11 -3.35 -7.62 -0.08
C GLY A 11 -2.61 -7.05 1.12
N PRO A 12 -3.29 -6.96 2.27
CA PRO A 12 -2.66 -6.61 3.52
C PRO A 12 -1.70 -7.71 3.99
N ILE A 13 -0.55 -7.30 4.51
CA ILE A 13 0.45 -8.22 5.10
C ILE A 13 0.46 -8.00 6.62
N THR A 14 0.66 -9.07 7.39
CA THR A 14 0.83 -8.97 8.84
C THR A 14 2.27 -8.64 9.21
N GLY A 15 2.46 -7.95 10.32
CA GLY A 15 3.77 -7.88 10.97
C GLY A 15 3.68 -7.22 12.32
N HIS A 16 4.81 -6.73 12.83
CA HIS A 16 4.90 -6.21 14.19
C HIS A 16 5.24 -4.72 14.23
N SER A 17 4.76 -4.04 15.26
CA SER A 17 5.32 -2.78 15.74
C SER A 17 6.25 -3.11 16.90
N ILE A 18 7.52 -2.73 16.79
CA ILE A 18 8.55 -3.02 17.81
C ILE A 18 8.95 -1.70 18.46
N THR A 19 8.62 -1.55 19.74
CA THR A 19 9.03 -0.40 20.54
C THR A 19 10.37 -0.72 21.19
N ARG A 20 11.36 0.14 20.96
CA ARG A 20 12.70 0.01 21.56
C ARG A 20 13.04 1.26 22.38
N ARG A 21 13.60 1.08 23.57
CA ARG A 21 14.09 2.16 24.45
C ARG A 21 15.60 2.09 24.62
N GLY A 22 16.20 3.21 25.00
CA GLY A 22 17.65 3.36 25.18
C GLY A 22 18.39 3.78 23.91
N LEU A 23 19.65 4.17 24.08
CA LEU A 23 20.52 4.62 23.00
C LEU A 23 21.14 3.42 22.28
N ALA A 24 21.34 3.50 20.96
CA ALA A 24 21.99 2.43 20.20
C ALA A 24 23.47 2.31 20.58
N LYS A 25 24.02 1.08 20.58
CA LYS A 25 25.46 0.85 20.80
C LYS A 25 26.34 1.63 19.83
N LYS A 26 25.93 1.70 18.55
CA LYS A 26 26.55 2.54 17.52
C LYS A 26 26.75 4.01 17.93
N LYS A 27 25.88 4.54 18.81
CA LYS A 27 25.93 5.93 19.26
C LYS A 27 26.63 6.09 20.62
N GLY A 28 27.42 5.10 21.06
CA GLY A 28 28.10 5.12 22.36
C GLY A 28 27.20 4.78 23.56
N GLY A 29 26.01 4.23 23.33
CA GLY A 29 25.09 3.82 24.39
C GLY A 29 25.25 2.36 24.81
N VAL A 30 24.65 1.99 25.96
CA VAL A 30 24.63 0.60 26.46
C VAL A 30 23.88 -0.35 25.51
N GLY A 31 22.87 0.16 24.80
CA GLY A 31 22.12 -0.58 23.77
C GLY A 31 20.61 -0.36 23.83
N LYS A 32 19.94 -0.59 22.70
CA LYS A 32 18.48 -0.53 22.58
C LYS A 32 17.85 -1.80 23.14
N LYS A 33 16.93 -1.68 24.08
CA LYS A 33 16.11 -2.79 24.61
C LYS A 33 14.72 -2.75 24.00
N THR A 34 14.17 -3.91 23.65
CA THR A 34 12.80 -4.04 23.16
C THR A 34 11.84 -4.03 24.34
N THR A 35 10.89 -3.10 24.37
CA THR A 35 9.93 -2.94 25.48
C THR A 35 8.52 -3.34 25.11
N GLY A 36 8.23 -3.55 23.83
CA GLY A 36 6.91 -3.97 23.39
C GLY A 36 6.90 -4.47 21.95
N ILE A 37 6.08 -5.48 21.71
CA ILE A 37 5.83 -6.05 20.39
C ILE A 37 4.32 -6.17 20.23
N THR A 38 3.73 -5.41 19.31
CA THR A 38 2.30 -5.49 19.00
C THR A 38 2.09 -5.92 17.55
N LYS A 39 1.01 -6.67 17.28
CA LYS A 39 0.64 -7.06 15.92
C LYS A 39 0.06 -5.87 15.18
N ARG A 40 0.44 -5.68 13.91
CA ARG A 40 -0.13 -4.68 13.01
C ARG A 40 -0.33 -5.24 11.61
N ARG A 41 -1.17 -4.58 10.82
CA ARG A 41 -1.38 -4.88 9.40
C ARG A 41 -0.78 -3.77 8.54
N PHE A 42 -0.02 -4.17 7.52
CA PHE A 42 0.52 -3.32 6.48
C PHE A 42 -0.44 -3.34 5.30
N PHE A 43 -1.08 -2.20 5.02
CA PHE A 43 -1.95 -2.07 3.87
C PHE A 43 -1.17 -1.55 2.66
N PRO A 44 -1.38 -2.11 1.46
CA PRO A 44 -0.89 -1.49 0.25
C PRO A 44 -1.55 -0.11 0.07
N ASN A 45 -0.81 0.84 -0.52
CA ASN A 45 -1.39 2.12 -0.91
C ASN A 45 -2.33 1.89 -2.11
N LEU A 46 -3.61 1.75 -1.81
CA LEU A 46 -4.68 1.51 -2.77
C LEU A 46 -5.41 2.82 -3.05
N GLN A 47 -5.71 3.06 -4.32
CA GLN A 47 -6.41 4.24 -4.80
C GLN A 47 -7.57 3.81 -5.67
N ARG A 48 -8.70 4.51 -5.57
CA ARG A 48 -9.87 4.25 -6.42
C ARG A 48 -9.65 4.91 -7.78
N LYS A 49 -9.69 4.13 -8.86
CA LYS A 49 -9.61 4.66 -10.23
C LYS A 49 -10.67 4.08 -11.14
N LYS A 50 -11.02 4.85 -12.17
CA LYS A 50 -11.83 4.38 -13.30
C LYS A 50 -10.92 3.64 -14.27
N VAL A 51 -11.28 2.40 -14.58
CA VAL A 51 -10.55 1.52 -15.49
C VAL A 51 -11.55 0.89 -16.46
N ILE A 52 -11.14 0.70 -17.71
CA ILE A 52 -11.91 -0.07 -18.68
C ILE A 52 -11.58 -1.54 -18.45
N ILE A 53 -12.57 -2.33 -18.03
CA ILE A 53 -12.49 -3.79 -17.93
C ILE A 53 -13.58 -4.33 -18.85
N ASP A 54 -13.20 -5.16 -19.83
CA ASP A 54 -14.11 -5.77 -20.80
C ASP A 54 -15.03 -4.76 -21.52
N GLY A 55 -14.44 -3.61 -21.93
CA GLY A 55 -15.15 -2.54 -22.62
C GLY A 55 -16.06 -1.67 -21.73
N LYS A 56 -16.26 -2.02 -20.45
CA LYS A 56 -17.07 -1.24 -19.50
C LYS A 56 -16.19 -0.46 -18.54
N VAL A 57 -16.58 0.80 -18.27
CA VAL A 57 -15.87 1.64 -17.29
C VAL A 57 -16.31 1.24 -15.88
N ARG A 58 -15.40 0.67 -15.09
CA ARG A 58 -15.63 0.30 -13.69
C ARG A 58 -14.72 1.09 -12.77
N ARG A 59 -15.17 1.29 -11.53
CA ARG A 59 -14.35 1.86 -10.45
C ARG A 59 -13.76 0.72 -9.62
N ILE A 60 -12.44 0.61 -9.64
CA ILE A 60 -11.71 -0.47 -8.97
C ILE A 60 -10.64 0.08 -8.02
N LEU A 61 -10.24 -0.71 -7.04
CA LEU A 61 -9.12 -0.44 -6.15
C LEU A 61 -7.80 -0.87 -6.80
N VAL A 62 -6.91 0.10 -7.02
CA VAL A 62 -5.64 -0.11 -7.71
C VAL A 62 -4.46 0.30 -6.83
N CYS A 63 -3.41 -0.52 -6.83
CA CYS A 63 -2.18 -0.20 -6.12
C CYS A 63 -1.43 0.97 -6.78
N THR A 64 -0.82 1.87 -6.01
CA THR A 64 -0.04 2.98 -6.58
C THR A 64 1.11 2.52 -7.48
N LYS A 65 1.74 1.38 -7.20
CA LYS A 65 2.74 0.77 -8.10
C LYS A 65 2.16 0.41 -9.47
N CYS A 66 0.91 -0.01 -9.52
CA CYS A 66 0.19 -0.40 -10.73
C CYS A 66 -0.21 0.83 -11.54
N ILE A 67 -0.61 1.90 -10.84
CA ILE A 67 -0.84 3.23 -11.42
C ILE A 67 0.43 3.78 -12.05
N LYS A 68 1.56 3.70 -11.34
CA LYS A 68 2.84 4.18 -11.85
C LYS A 68 3.30 3.44 -13.11
N LYS A 69 3.05 2.13 -13.18
CA LYS A 69 3.42 1.31 -14.35
C LYS A 69 2.47 1.44 -15.55
N GLY A 70 1.33 2.12 -15.41
CA GLY A 70 0.36 2.25 -16.50
C GLY A 70 -0.25 0.93 -16.97
N LEU A 71 -0.30 -0.10 -16.11
CA LEU A 71 -0.76 -1.46 -16.44
C LEU A 71 -2.27 -1.58 -16.70
N PHE A 72 -2.98 -0.48 -16.96
CA PHE A 72 -4.42 -0.50 -17.19
C PHE A 72 -4.89 0.61 -18.13
N ASN A 73 -5.97 0.33 -18.85
CA ASN A 73 -6.59 1.26 -19.77
C ASN A 73 -7.48 2.26 -18.99
N LEU A 74 -7.09 3.53 -19.05
CA LEU A 74 -7.90 4.64 -18.55
C LEU A 74 -8.98 5.00 -19.59
N PRO A 75 -10.21 5.31 -19.17
CA PRO A 75 -11.16 5.94 -20.07
C PRO A 75 -10.58 7.26 -20.58
N LYS A 76 -10.57 7.47 -21.90
CA LYS A 76 -10.14 8.73 -22.52
C LYS A 76 -10.90 9.87 -21.83
N LYS A 77 -10.17 10.83 -21.24
CA LYS A 77 -10.80 12.05 -20.74
C LYS A 77 -11.38 12.76 -21.96
N ILE A 78 -12.69 12.99 -21.97
CA ILE A 78 -13.29 13.96 -22.88
C ILE A 78 -12.64 15.30 -22.49
N LYS A 79 -11.76 15.83 -23.36
CA LYS A 79 -11.29 17.21 -23.22
C LYS A 79 -12.54 18.08 -23.37
N LYS A 80 -13.05 18.60 -22.26
CA LYS A 80 -13.95 19.77 -22.34
C LYS A 80 -13.08 20.91 -22.84
N PHE A 81 -13.42 21.41 -24.03
CA PHE A 81 -12.96 22.71 -24.51
C PHE A 81 -13.35 23.78 -23.48
#